data_AF-A0A2T2ULM4-F1
#
_entry.id   AF-A0A2T2ULM4-F1
#
_cell.length_a   1.000
_cell.length_b   1.000
_cell.length_c   1.000
_cell.angle_alpha   90.00
_cell.angle_beta   90.00
_cell.angle_gamma   90.00
#
_symmetry.space_group_name_H-M   'P 1'
#
loop_
_entity.id
_entity.type
_entity.pdbx_description
1 polymer ?
#
loop_
_entity_poly.entity_id
_entity_poly.type
_entity_poly.pdbx_seq_one_letter_code
_entity_poly.pdbx_strand_id
1 'polypeptide(L)'
;MLNSLPPQWMQWTLPTIIFLGSIILLLVTLTTWDMKDPGWAREGTVLPIETTRGDRVFMGLLLTGLTFCLWLYFFGTTAVWGVLVVGALLMVGTINFF
;
A
#
# COMPACT_ATOMS: atom_id res chain seq x y z
N MET A 1 -32.19 16.19 -2.57
CA MET A 1 -31.11 15.85 -1.61
C MET A 1 -29.89 15.22 -2.30
N LEU A 2 -29.55 15.67 -3.52
CA LEU A 2 -28.43 15.17 -4.35
C LEU A 2 -27.64 16.34 -4.98
N ASN A 3 -27.60 17.51 -4.32
CA ASN A 3 -27.04 18.75 -4.89
C ASN A 3 -25.72 19.19 -4.24
N SER A 4 -25.09 18.36 -3.40
CA SER A 4 -23.81 18.64 -2.73
C SER A 4 -22.82 17.50 -2.98
N LEU A 5 -22.40 17.35 -4.23
CA LEU A 5 -21.13 16.71 -4.55
C LEU A 5 -20.02 17.59 -3.95
N PRO A 6 -18.92 17.06 -3.37
CA PRO A 6 -18.74 15.86 -2.56
C PRO A 6 -19.14 16.08 -1.08
N PRO A 7 -19.27 15.03 -0.27
CA PRO A 7 -19.68 15.15 1.13
C PRO A 7 -18.77 16.10 1.93
N GLN A 8 -19.27 17.24 2.41
CA GLN A 8 -18.48 18.28 3.11
C GLN A 8 -17.81 17.83 4.42
N TRP A 9 -18.12 16.61 4.90
CA TRP A 9 -17.48 16.02 6.08
C TRP A 9 -15.99 15.72 5.88
N MET A 10 -15.53 15.58 4.63
CA MET A 10 -14.13 15.46 4.29
C MET A 10 -13.71 16.59 3.35
N GLN A 11 -12.52 17.16 3.56
CA GLN A 11 -11.87 17.99 2.56
C GLN A 11 -11.45 17.10 1.39
N TRP A 12 -12.34 17.00 0.40
CA TRP A 12 -12.10 16.26 -0.84
C TRP A 12 -11.11 17.02 -1.72
N THR A 13 -9.84 16.87 -1.40
CA THR A 13 -8.76 17.45 -2.19
C THR A 13 -8.33 16.46 -3.29
N LEU A 14 -7.75 16.98 -4.37
CA LEU A 14 -7.17 16.17 -5.45
C LEU A 14 -6.24 15.05 -4.92
N PRO A 15 -5.31 15.31 -3.98
CA PRO A 15 -4.48 14.27 -3.38
C PRO A 15 -5.29 13.13 -2.72
N THR A 16 -6.37 13.47 -2.03
CA THR A 16 -7.21 12.51 -1.31
C THR A 16 -7.95 11.58 -2.26
N ILE A 17 -8.46 12.11 -3.38
CA ILE A 17 -9.13 11.31 -4.41
C ILE A 17 -8.14 10.35 -5.07
N ILE A 18 -6.92 10.81 -5.35
CA ILE A 18 -5.87 9.98 -5.96
C ILE A 18 -5.47 8.84 -5.02
N PHE A 19 -5.30 9.11 -3.72
CA PHE A 19 -4.97 8.08 -2.73
C PHE A 19 -6.08 7.05 -2.55
N LEU A 20 -7.34 7.49 -2.48
CA LEU A 20 -8.47 6.56 -2.39
C LEU A 20 -8.59 5.71 -3.66
N GLY A 21 -8.43 6.35 -4.82
CA GLY A 21 -8.43 5.67 -6.12
C GLY A 21 -7.34 4.62 -6.24
N SER A 22 -6.12 4.91 -5.74
CA SER A 22 -5.02 3.94 -5.77
C SER A 22 -5.30 2.72 -4.88
N ILE A 23 -5.87 2.91 -3.69
CA ILE A 23 -6.28 1.79 -2.81
C ILE A 23 -7.34 0.92 -3.50
N ILE A 24 -8.36 1.53 -4.10
CA ILE A 24 -9.43 0.80 -4.80
C ILE A 24 -8.84 0.00 -5.97
N LEU A 25 -7.96 0.61 -6.77
CA LEU A 25 -7.31 -0.06 -7.89
C LEU A 25 -6.44 -1.24 -7.42
N LEU A 26 -5.75 -1.07 -6.29
CA LEU A 26 -4.95 -2.12 -5.66
C LEU A 26 -5.82 -3.29 -5.20
N LEU A 27 -6.94 -3.03 -4.50
CA LEU A 27 -7.91 -4.05 -4.11
C LEU A 27 -8.46 -4.82 -5.32
N VAL A 28 -8.90 -4.11 -6.37
CA VAL A 28 -9.42 -4.74 -7.60
C VAL A 28 -8.35 -5.62 -8.25
N THR A 29 -7.13 -5.12 -8.37
CA THR A 29 -6.02 -5.87 -8.97
C THR A 29 -5.74 -7.15 -8.16
N LEU A 30 -5.69 -7.06 -6.83
CA LEU A 30 -5.49 -8.21 -5.95
C LEU A 30 -6.63 -9.22 -6.05
N THR A 31 -7.89 -8.78 -6.06
CA THR A 31 -9.04 -9.66 -6.23
C THR A 31 -9.03 -10.36 -7.58
N THR A 32 -8.73 -9.64 -8.67
CA THR A 32 -8.64 -10.26 -10.01
C THR A 32 -7.50 -11.26 -10.14
N TRP A 33 -6.39 -11.04 -9.44
CA TRP A 33 -5.26 -11.96 -9.43
C TRP A 33 -5.57 -13.22 -8.64
N ASP A 34 -6.24 -13.09 -7.49
CA ASP A 34 -6.65 -14.20 -6.63
C ASP A 34 -7.66 -15.13 -7.35
N MET A 35 -8.56 -14.54 -8.15
CA MET A 35 -9.48 -15.30 -9.01
C MET A 35 -8.77 -16.07 -10.13
N LYS A 36 -7.62 -15.58 -10.60
CA LYS A 36 -6.92 -16.13 -11.78
C LYS A 36 -5.96 -17.25 -11.42
N ASP A 37 -5.33 -17.17 -10.26
CA ASP A 37 -4.33 -18.14 -9.81
C ASP A 37 -4.51 -18.34 -8.30
N PRO A 38 -5.40 -19.27 -7.86
CA PRO A 38 -5.60 -19.60 -6.45
C PRO A 38 -4.32 -20.28 -5.94
N GLY A 39 -3.35 -19.44 -5.60
CA GLY A 39 -2.04 -19.85 -5.12
C GLY A 39 -2.17 -20.37 -3.69
N TRP A 40 -2.33 -21.69 -3.55
CA TRP A 40 -1.80 -22.52 -2.47
C TRP A 40 -1.02 -21.71 -1.43
N ALA A 41 -1.66 -21.55 -0.26
CA ALA A 41 -1.09 -20.88 0.90
C ALA A 41 0.33 -21.41 1.15
N ARG A 42 1.34 -20.58 0.85
CA ARG A 42 2.70 -20.83 1.30
C ARG A 42 2.84 -20.17 2.66
N GLU A 43 3.02 -20.99 3.69
CA GLU A 43 3.44 -20.55 5.01
C GLU A 43 4.65 -19.61 4.85
N GLY A 44 4.51 -18.37 5.35
CA GLY A 44 5.63 -17.43 5.37
C GLY A 44 6.72 -17.95 6.31
N THR A 45 7.99 -17.78 5.94
CA THR A 45 9.15 -18.31 6.68
C THR A 45 9.31 -17.77 8.12
N VAL A 46 8.61 -16.68 8.47
CA VAL A 46 8.81 -15.92 9.73
C VAL A 46 7.60 -16.00 10.69
N LEU A 47 6.38 -16.20 10.19
CA LEU A 47 5.19 -16.44 11.02
C LEU A 47 4.34 -17.57 10.40
N PRO A 48 3.92 -18.59 11.18
CA PRO A 48 2.98 -19.62 10.74
C PRO A 48 1.55 -19.05 10.65
N ILE A 49 1.37 -18.07 9.76
CA ILE A 49 0.08 -17.51 9.37
C ILE A 49 0.06 -17.54 7.84
N GLU A 50 -1.02 -18.08 7.29
CA GLU A 50 -1.24 -18.15 5.85
C GLU A 50 -1.45 -16.72 5.31
N THR A 51 -0.38 -16.10 4.79
CA THR A 51 -0.46 -14.82 4.09
C THR A 51 -0.55 -15.10 2.59
N THR A 52 -1.67 -14.69 1.97
CA THR A 52 -1.83 -14.82 0.52
C THR A 52 -0.83 -13.92 -0.21
N ARG A 53 -0.51 -14.22 -1.47
CA ARG A 53 0.40 -13.38 -2.27
C ARG A 53 -0.05 -11.91 -2.33
N GLY A 54 -1.37 -11.67 -2.33
CA GLY A 54 -1.93 -10.33 -2.33
C GLY A 54 -1.72 -9.56 -1.02
N ASP A 55 -1.77 -10.26 0.11
CA ASP A 55 -1.52 -9.68 1.43
C ASP A 55 -0.08 -9.14 1.56
N ARG A 56 0.90 -9.82 0.97
CA ARG A 56 2.33 -9.40 0.97
C ARG A 56 2.56 -8.09 0.22
N VAL A 57 1.87 -7.88 -0.90
CA VAL A 57 1.96 -6.62 -1.66
C VAL A 57 1.31 -5.47 -0.89
N PHE A 58 0.19 -5.74 -0.22
CA PHE A 58 -0.47 -4.75 0.63
C PHE A 58 0.39 -4.34 1.82
N MET A 59 0.98 -5.31 2.53
CA MET A 59 1.92 -5.05 3.63
C MET A 59 3.14 -4.25 3.17
N GLY A 60 3.72 -4.58 2.01
CA GLY A 60 4.84 -3.82 1.44
C GLY A 60 4.49 -2.36 1.10
N LEU A 61 3.27 -2.12 0.63
CA LEU A 61 2.76 -0.76 0.38
C LEU A 61 2.53 0.02 1.69
N LEU A 62 1.95 -0.62 2.72
CA LEU A 62 1.76 -0.03 4.05
C LEU A 62 3.10 0.35 4.68
N LEU A 63 4.09 -0.55 4.64
CA LEU A 63 5.45 -0.29 5.12
C LEU A 63 6.10 0.88 4.38
N THR A 64 6.00 0.93 3.05
CA THR A 64 6.52 2.04 2.25
C THR A 64 5.86 3.37 2.63
N GLY A 65 4.54 3.41 2.77
CA GLY A 65 3.80 4.60 3.19
C GLY A 65 4.16 5.07 4.61
N LEU A 66 4.28 4.13 5.55
CA LEU A 66 4.71 4.43 6.92
C LEU A 66 6.13 4.98 6.96
N THR A 67 7.06 4.40 6.20
CA THR A 67 8.43 4.94 6.05
C THR A 67 8.41 6.35 5.46
N PHE A 68 7.55 6.62 4.48
CA PHE A 68 7.41 7.96 3.89
C PHE A 68 6.94 9.00 4.92
N CYS A 69 5.92 8.65 5.72
CA CYS A 69 5.43 9.49 6.80
C CYS A 69 6.47 9.69 7.93
N LEU A 70 7.16 8.63 8.35
CA LEU A 70 8.24 8.70 9.33
C LEU A 70 9.37 9.60 8.84
N TRP A 71 9.74 9.50 7.56
CA TRP A 71 10.76 10.36 6.99
C TRP A 71 10.35 11.84 6.99
N LEU A 72 9.10 12.14 6.59
CA LEU A 72 8.59 13.51 6.66
C LEU A 72 8.59 14.07 8.09
N TYR A 73 8.30 13.23 9.09
CA TYR A 73 8.33 13.62 10.50
C TYR A 73 9.75 13.96 10.99
N PHE A 74 10.77 13.18 10.61
CA PHE A 74 12.15 13.38 11.10
C PHE A 74 12.98 14.35 10.25
N PHE A 75 12.90 14.28 8.92
CA PHE A 75 13.81 14.97 7.99
C PHE A 75 13.12 16.07 7.16
N GLY A 76 11.79 16.15 7.17
CA GLY A 76 11.04 17.10 6.33
C GLY A 76 11.20 16.81 4.82
N THR A 77 11.11 17.84 3.99
CA THR A 77 11.11 17.71 2.51
C THR A 77 12.51 17.61 1.88
N THR A 78 13.58 17.61 2.68
CA THR A 78 14.95 17.84 2.19
C THR A 78 15.63 16.62 1.55
N ALA A 79 14.98 15.45 1.51
CA ALA A 79 15.58 14.23 0.95
C ALA A 79 14.56 13.24 0.35
N VAL A 80 13.74 13.73 -0.59
CA VAL A 80 12.67 12.93 -1.25
C VAL A 80 13.22 11.68 -1.97
N TRP A 81 14.44 11.76 -2.51
CA TRP A 81 15.07 10.65 -3.24
C TRP A 81 15.56 9.51 -2.35
N GLY A 82 15.97 9.80 -1.11
CA GLY A 82 16.42 8.77 -0.16
C GLY A 82 15.28 7.84 0.26
N VAL A 83 14.08 8.38 0.41
CA VAL A 83 12.87 7.62 0.73
C VAL A 83 12.47 6.67 -0.38
N LEU A 84 12.62 7.05 -1.65
CA LEU A 84 12.31 6.17 -2.77
C LEU A 84 13.20 4.92 -2.77
N VAL A 85 14.49 5.10 -2.48
CA VAL A 85 15.44 3.98 -2.42
C VAL A 85 15.14 3.07 -1.23
N VAL A 86 14.89 3.64 -0.04
CA VAL A 86 14.55 2.86 1.17
C VAL A 86 13.20 2.14 1.03
N GLY A 87 12.20 2.81 0.46
CA GLY A 87 10.89 2.22 0.17
C GLY A 87 10.97 1.10 -0.86
N ALA A 88 11.73 1.28 -1.94
CA ALA A 88 11.97 0.23 -2.93
C ALA A 88 12.69 -0.98 -2.33
N LEU A 89 13.71 -0.76 -1.49
CA LEU A 89 14.43 -1.83 -0.80
C LEU A 89 13.54 -2.60 0.18
N LEU A 90 12.69 -1.90 0.92
CA LEU A 90 11.71 -2.53 1.82
C LEU A 90 10.68 -3.35 1.04
N MET A 91 10.16 -2.82 -0.07
CA MET A 91 9.21 -3.54 -0.93
C MET A 91 9.82 -4.82 -1.49
N VAL A 92 11.07 -4.76 -1.98
CA VAL A 92 11.81 -5.94 -2.45
C VAL A 92 12.06 -6.91 -1.30
N GLY A 93 12.38 -6.41 -0.10
CA GLY A 93 12.55 -7.23 1.10
C GLY A 93 11.27 -7.99 1.46
N THR A 94 10.13 -7.31 1.52
CA THR A 94 8.83 -7.91 1.88
C THR A 94 8.37 -8.96 0.86
N ILE A 95 8.59 -8.73 -0.44
CA ILE A 95 8.22 -9.68 -1.50
C ILE A 95 9.07 -10.96 -1.46
N ASN A 96 10.33 -10.86 -1.04
CA ASN A 96 11.25 -12.01 -1.00
C ASN A 96 11.21 -12.80 0.32
N PHE A 97 10.91 -12.14 1.44
CA PHE A 97 10.95 -12.77 2.77
C PHE A 97 9.63 -13.39 3.24
N PHE A 98 8.49 -12.92 2.73
CA PHE A 98 7.19 -13.51 3.03
C PHE A 98 6.77 -14.43 1.90
#